data_AF-A0A661S7F2-F1
#
_entry.id   AF-A0A661S7F2-F1
#
_cell.length_a   1.000
_cell.length_b   1.000
_cell.length_c   1.000
_cell.angle_alpha   90.00
_cell.angle_beta   90.00
_cell.angle_gamma   90.00
#
_symmetry.space_group_name_H-M   'P 1'
#
loop_
_entity.id
_entity.type
_entity.pdbx_description
1 polymer ?
#
loop_
_entity_poly.entity_id
_entity_poly.type
_entity_poly.pdbx_seq_one_letter_code
_entity_poly.pdbx_strand_id
1 'polypeptide(L)' 'MLQSIKEVGIEEGLEIGLERLEQTQIQIAKSLLQTGKLTQKEIAMITGLKPTEIRKMAKALKNR' A
#
# COMPACT_ATOMS: atom_id res chain seq x y z
N MET A 1 27.37 -10.32 21.15
CA MET A 1 25.97 -10.10 21.57
C MET A 1 25.42 -8.72 21.20
N LEU A 2 26.19 -7.61 21.28
CA LEU A 2 25.70 -6.29 20.85
C LEU A 2 25.41 -6.16 19.34
N GLN A 3 26.18 -6.84 18.48
CA GLN A 3 25.95 -6.80 17.02
C GLN A 3 24.59 -7.39 16.64
N SER A 4 24.19 -8.51 17.25
CA SER A 4 22.90 -9.15 16.98
C SER A 4 21.70 -8.31 17.39
N ILE A 5 21.78 -7.53 18.48
CA ILE A 5 20.67 -6.64 18.90
C ILE A 5 20.46 -5.52 17.88
N LYS A 6 21.54 -5.01 17.28
CA LYS A 6 21.48 -3.97 16.23
C LYS A 6 20.89 -4.51 14.93
N GLU A 7 21.26 -5.72 14.52
CA GLU A 7 20.68 -6.38 13.34
C GLU A 7 19.18 -6.63 13.49
N VAL A 8 18.75 -7.21 14.63
CA VAL A 8 17.33 -7.48 14.90
C VAL A 8 16.52 -6.18 14.94
N GLY A 9 17.02 -5.14 15.60
CA GLY A 9 16.33 -3.85 15.64
C GLY A 9 16.22 -3.15 14.27
N ILE A 10 17.15 -3.42 13.33
CA ILE A 10 17.08 -2.91 11.95
C ILE A 10 16.08 -3.72 11.13
N GLU A 11 16.08 -5.04 11.24
CA GLU A 11 15.12 -5.91 10.56
C GLU A 11 13.68 -5.59 11.00
N GLU A 12 13.41 -5.55 12.31
CA GLU A 12 12.08 -5.21 12.83
C GLU A 12 11.65 -3.79 12.43
N GLY A 13 12.57 -2.82 12.47
CA GLY A 13 12.30 -1.44 12.07
C GLY A 13 11.97 -1.31 10.57
N LEU A 14 12.63 -2.09 9.72
CA LEU A 14 12.35 -2.17 8.29
C LEU A 14 11.00 -2.83 8.01
N GLU A 15 10.71 -3.95 8.67
CA GLU A 15 9.45 -4.67 8.52
C GLU A 15 8.25 -3.78 8.87
N ILE A 16 8.29 -3.13 10.04
CA ILE A 16 7.25 -2.17 10.47
C ILE A 16 7.13 -1.00 9.50
N GLY A 17 8.26 -0.50 8.98
CA GLY A 17 8.29 0.57 7.99
C GLY A 17 7.60 0.18 6.68
N LEU A 18 7.88 -1.02 6.18
CA LEU A 18 7.31 -1.56 4.94
C LEU A 18 5.80 -1.81 5.09
N GLU A 19 5.37 -2.40 6.20
CA GLU A 19 3.94 -2.60 6.47
C GLU A 19 3.16 -1.28 6.50
N ARG A 20 3.72 -0.24 7.13
CA ARG A 20 3.09 1.08 7.20
C ARG A 20 3.02 1.74 5.82
N LEU A 21 4.05 1.57 4.98
CA LEU A 21 4.06 2.10 3.62
C LEU A 21 2.97 1.42 2.77
N GLU A 22 2.89 0.10 2.84
CA GLU A 22 1.88 -0.66 2.10
C GLU A 22 0.46 -0.28 2.52
N GLN A 23 0.19 -0.19 3.83
CA GLN A 23 -1.11 0.27 4.34
C GLN A 23 -1.45 1.69 3.87
N THR A 24 -0.47 2.59 3.83
CA THR A 24 -0.65 3.97 3.38
C THR A 24 -1.01 4.00 1.89
N GLN A 25 -0.29 3.26 1.05
CA GLN A 25 -0.57 3.15 -0.39
C GLN A 25 -1.99 2.62 -0.64
N ILE A 26 -2.42 1.61 0.12
CA ILE A 26 -3.78 1.05 0.03
C ILE A 26 -4.85 2.08 0.41
N GLN A 27 -4.63 2.88 1.46
CA GLN A 27 -5.58 3.93 1.85
C GLN A 27 -5.71 5.00 0.78
N ILE A 28 -4.59 5.49 0.24
CA ILE A 28 -4.57 6.47 -0.85
C ILE A 28 -5.31 5.90 -2.06
N ALA A 29 -5.03 4.66 -2.46
CA ALA A 29 -5.70 4.00 -3.57
C ALA A 29 -7.23 3.96 -3.39
N LYS A 30 -7.71 3.60 -2.19
CA LYS A 30 -9.14 3.57 -1.86
C LYS A 30 -9.77 4.96 -1.97
N SER A 31 -9.15 5.98 -1.38
CA SER A 31 -9.65 7.36 -1.47
C SER A 31 -9.72 7.84 -2.91
N LEU A 32 -8.68 7.60 -3.71
CA LEU A 32 -8.65 7.98 -5.13
C LEU A 32 -9.72 7.25 -5.94
N LEU A 33 -9.91 5.95 -5.71
CA LEU A 33 -10.97 5.16 -6.35
C LEU A 33 -12.37 5.70 -6.01
N GLN A 34 -12.60 6.11 -4.77
CA GLN A 34 -13.86 6.69 -4.33
C GLN A 34 -14.15 8.05 -4.97
N THR A 35 -13.11 8.84 -5.31
CA THR A 35 -13.34 10.13 -5.99
C THR A 35 -13.90 9.98 -7.39
N GLY A 36 -13.63 8.87 -8.07
CA GLY A 36 -14.00 8.65 -9.48
C GLY A 36 -13.30 9.57 -10.49
N LYS A 37 -12.35 10.40 -10.05
CA LYS A 37 -11.67 11.40 -10.89
C LYS A 37 -10.48 10.86 -11.67
N LEU A 38 -9.95 9.71 -11.25
CA LEU A 38 -8.78 9.07 -11.85
C LEU A 38 -9.13 7.67 -12.33
N THR A 39 -8.48 7.26 -13.40
CA THR A 39 -8.54 5.88 -13.90
C THR A 39 -7.74 4.94 -12.99
N GLN A 40 -8.08 3.64 -13.01
CA GLN A 40 -7.34 2.63 -12.25
C GLN A 40 -5.85 2.56 -12.62
N LYS A 41 -5.48 2.92 -13.87
CA LYS A 41 -4.08 2.95 -14.32
C LYS A 41 -3.31 4.11 -13.68
N GLU A 42 -3.93 5.29 -13.62
CA GLU A 42 -3.32 6.47 -12.96
C GLU A 42 -3.15 6.23 -11.47
N ILE A 43 -4.14 5.62 -10.81
CA ILE A 43 -4.05 5.28 -9.39
C ILE A 43 -2.92 4.27 -9.14
N ALA A 44 -2.75 3.26 -10.00
CA ALA A 44 -1.63 2.32 -9.90
C ALA A 44 -0.26 3.03 -10.02
N MET A 45 -0.13 4.00 -10.93
CA MET A 45 1.10 4.78 -11.08
C MET A 45 1.41 5.65 -9.85
N ILE A 46 0.39 6.29 -9.26
CA ILE A 46 0.57 7.16 -8.08
C ILE A 46 0.93 6.35 -6.83
N THR A 47 0.26 5.21 -6.64
CA THR A 47 0.37 4.43 -5.41
C THR A 47 1.47 3.38 -5.45
N GLY A 48 2.03 3.08 -6.63
CA GLY A 48 3.00 2.01 -6.84
C GLY A 48 2.40 0.60 -6.75
N LEU A 49 1.08 0.49 -6.54
CA LEU A 49 0.38 -0.78 -6.43
C LEU A 49 0.18 -1.43 -7.79
N LYS A 50 0.06 -2.77 -7.79
CA LYS A 50 -0.18 -3.50 -9.03
C LYS A 50 -1.58 -3.19 -9.57
N PRO A 51 -1.75 -3.07 -10.90
CA PRO A 51 -3.07 -2.85 -11.49
C PRO A 51 -4.13 -3.90 -11.08
N THR A 52 -3.70 -5.13 -10.79
CA THR A 52 -4.56 -6.21 -10.29
C THR A 52 -5.13 -5.91 -8.90
N GLU A 53 -4.36 -5.29 -8.01
CA GLU A 53 -4.76 -4.91 -6.66
C GLU A 53 -5.75 -3.75 -6.70
N ILE A 54 -5.45 -2.72 -7.51
CA ILE A 54 -6.38 -1.62 -7.79
C ILE A 54 -7.72 -2.15 -8.32
N ARG A 55 -7.70 -3.11 -9.25
CA ARG A 55 -8.91 -3.72 -9.81
C ARG A 55 -9.72 -4.47 -8.74
N LYS A 56 -9.05 -5.26 -7.87
CA LYS A 56 -9.70 -5.95 -6.75
C LYS A 56 -10.36 -4.95 -5.80
N MET A 57 -9.66 -3.87 -5.44
CA MET A 57 -10.19 -2.81 -4.58
C MET A 57 -11.39 -2.09 -5.21
N ALA A 58 -11.29 -1.75 -6.50
CA ALA A 58 -12.39 -1.10 -7.22
C ALA A 58 -13.65 -1.99 -7.27
N LYS A 59 -13.48 -3.31 -7.46
CA LYS A 59 -14.60 -4.26 -7.43
C LYS A 59 -15.21 -4.36 -6.02
N ALA A 60 -14.40 -4.42 -4.98
CA ALA A 60 -14.87 -4.47 -3.60
C ALA A 60 -15.66 -3.22 -3.21
N LEU A 61 -15.28 -2.03 -3.72
CA LEU A 61 -15.99 -0.78 -3.49
C LEU A 61 -17.33 -0.68 -4.21
N LYS A 62 -17.49 -1.34 -5.38
CA LYS A 62 -18.77 -1.38 -6.12
C LYS A 62 -19.82 -2.32 -5.51
N ASN A 63 -19.37 -3.27 -4.69
CA ASN A 63 -20.24 -4.27 -4.04
C ASN A 63 -20.69 -3.84 -2.63
N ARG A 64 -20.45 -2.58 -2.26
CA ARG A 64 -21.00 -1.93 -1.06
C ARG A 64 -22.17 -1.05 -1.45
#